data_AF-A0A7S1X805-F1
#
_entry.id   AF-A0A7S1X805-F1
#
_cell.length_a   1.000
_cell.length_b   1.000
_cell.length_c   1.000
_cell.angle_alpha   90.00
_cell.angle_beta   90.00
_cell.angle_gamma   90.00
#
_symmetry.space_group_name_H-M   'P 1'
#
loop_
_entity.id
_entity.type
_entity.pdbx_description
1 polymer ?
#
loop_
_entity_poly.entity_id
_entity_poly.type
_entity_poly.pdbx_seq_one_letter_code
_entity_poly.pdbx_strand_id
1 'polypeptide(L)'
;NAFNLPSFSAYPMGYASAVGEYLMTLPQQLEAWMGGEEEEEADGADAIDAEWLDRVASGAAGLYTRQLLAIPRLSAKGAQQLAADLEYFCNVLSALSVTVSPTLATIQVAVGLPDADFSAAADDALRELPHLERKTMEAVAAMRGLKL
;
A
#
# COMPACT_ATOMS: atom_id res chain seq x y z
N ASN A 1 -20.82 -13.30 -27.98
CA ASN A 1 -20.09 -14.09 -26.98
C ASN A 1 -18.68 -13.57 -26.83
N ALA A 2 -18.49 -12.54 -25.99
CA ALA A 2 -17.17 -12.14 -25.56
C ALA A 2 -16.72 -13.13 -24.49
N PHE A 3 -15.71 -13.94 -24.79
CA PHE A 3 -15.09 -14.80 -23.80
C PHE A 3 -14.48 -13.89 -22.71
N ASN A 4 -14.96 -14.02 -21.47
CA ASN A 4 -14.24 -13.50 -20.29
C ASN A 4 -12.94 -14.29 -20.18
N LEU A 5 -11.90 -13.78 -20.85
CA LEU A 5 -10.56 -14.32 -20.72
C LEU A 5 -10.09 -14.09 -19.28
N PRO A 6 -9.29 -15.00 -18.71
CA PRO A 6 -8.67 -14.77 -17.42
C PRO A 6 -7.90 -13.44 -17.46
N SER A 7 -8.14 -12.58 -16.47
CA SER A 7 -7.24 -11.45 -16.25
C SER A 7 -5.88 -12.04 -15.87
N PHE A 8 -4.87 -11.83 -16.71
CA PHE A 8 -3.49 -12.11 -16.31
C PHE A 8 -3.20 -11.28 -15.07
N SER A 9 -2.61 -11.91 -14.04
CA SER A 9 -2.20 -11.21 -12.82
C SER A 9 -1.31 -10.03 -13.22
N ALA A 10 -1.71 -8.82 -12.84
CA ALA A 10 -0.86 -7.66 -13.00
C ALA A 10 0.32 -7.82 -12.04
N TYR A 11 1.53 -7.58 -12.53
CA TYR A 11 2.72 -7.49 -11.67
C TYR A 11 2.89 -6.03 -11.22
N PRO A 12 3.49 -5.80 -10.04
CA PRO A 12 3.81 -4.45 -9.60
C PRO A 12 4.60 -3.70 -10.67
N MET A 13 4.22 -2.46 -10.96
CA MET A 13 4.97 -1.65 -11.91
C MET A 13 6.37 -1.33 -11.36
N GLY A 14 7.32 -1.09 -12.27
CA GLY A 14 8.72 -0.87 -11.90
C GLY A 14 8.95 0.27 -10.90
N TYR A 15 8.09 1.30 -10.88
CA TYR A 15 8.17 2.35 -9.87
C TYR A 15 7.76 1.87 -8.47
N ALA A 16 6.77 0.97 -8.37
CA ALA A 16 6.28 0.46 -7.09
C ALA A 16 7.34 -0.46 -6.47
N SER A 17 7.94 -1.33 -7.29
CA SER A 17 9.06 -2.16 -6.85
C SER A 17 10.29 -1.33 -6.48
N ALA A 18 10.61 -0.27 -7.24
CA ALA A 18 11.73 0.61 -6.93
C ALA A 18 11.55 1.31 -5.57
N VAL A 19 10.35 1.80 -5.25
CA VAL A 19 10.07 2.39 -3.93
C VAL A 19 10.29 1.36 -2.83
N GLY A 20 9.85 0.12 -3.02
CA GLY A 20 10.08 -0.96 -2.06
C GLY A 20 11.57 -1.25 -1.84
N GLU A 21 12.33 -1.35 -2.94
CA GLU A 21 13.78 -1.54 -2.89
C GLU A 21 14.51 -0.38 -2.20
N TYR A 22 14.13 0.87 -2.48
CA TYR A 22 14.69 2.01 -1.76
C TYR A 22 14.40 1.95 -0.26
N LEU A 23 13.15 1.68 0.14
CA LEU A 23 12.79 1.57 1.56
C LEU A 23 13.56 0.45 2.28
N MET A 24 13.81 -0.67 1.59
CA MET A 24 14.56 -1.80 2.15
C MET A 24 16.08 -1.59 2.21
N THR A 25 16.64 -0.74 1.35
CA THR A 25 18.10 -0.49 1.24
C THR A 25 18.57 0.78 1.95
N LEU A 26 17.64 1.68 2.30
CA LEU A 26 17.92 2.93 2.98
C LEU A 26 18.62 2.77 4.35
N PRO A 27 18.25 1.81 5.22
CA PRO A 27 18.93 1.61 6.50
C PRO A 27 20.43 1.33 6.33
N GLN A 28 20.80 0.40 5.44
CA GLN A 28 22.19 0.03 5.21
C GLN A 28 23.00 1.19 4.60
N GLN A 29 22.34 2.05 3.82
CA GLN A 29 22.97 3.28 3.33
C GLN A 29 23.23 4.26 4.48
N LEU A 30 22.31 4.42 5.43
CA LEU A 30 22.50 5.30 6.58
C LEU A 30 23.57 4.80 7.55
N GLU A 31 23.59 3.49 7.84
CA GLU A 31 24.66 2.86 8.64
C GLU A 31 26.05 3.19 8.08
N ALA A 32 26.23 3.13 6.76
CA ALA A 32 27.50 3.45 6.12
C ALA A 32 27.92 4.93 6.27
N TRP A 33 26.96 5.84 6.48
CA TRP A 33 27.24 7.27 6.73
C TRP A 33 27.42 7.57 8.23
N MET A 34 26.67 6.89 9.10
CA MET A 34 26.70 7.08 10.55
C MET A 34 27.87 6.34 11.21
N GLY A 35 28.31 5.20 10.66
CA GLY A 35 29.47 4.43 11.13
C GLY A 35 30.83 5.13 10.98
N GLY A 36 30.85 6.42 10.63
CA GLY A 36 32.02 7.29 10.69
C GLY A 36 32.19 8.03 12.04
N GLU A 37 31.17 8.06 12.91
CA GLU A 37 31.21 8.78 14.19
C GLU A 37 30.95 7.79 15.35
N GLU A 38 32.07 7.32 15.92
CA GLU A 38 32.28 6.72 17.26
C GLU A 38 31.35 5.56 17.70
N GLU A 39 31.96 4.36 17.70
CA GLU A 39 31.46 3.11 18.31
C GLU A 39 31.29 3.23 19.85
N GLU A 40 30.27 3.91 20.36
CA GLU A 40 29.83 3.71 21.76
C GLU A 40 28.29 3.63 21.83
N GLU A 41 27.79 2.52 22.39
CA GLU A 41 26.38 2.12 22.58
C GLU A 41 25.66 1.39 21.42
N ALA A 42 26.12 0.17 21.13
CA ALA A 42 25.51 -0.80 20.20
C ALA A 42 24.05 -1.24 20.53
N ASP A 43 23.48 -0.85 21.67
CA ASP A 43 22.10 -1.22 22.07
C ASP A 43 21.07 -0.14 21.68
N GLY A 44 21.53 1.09 21.40
CA GLY A 44 20.69 2.24 21.02
C GLY A 44 20.66 2.53 19.52
N ALA A 45 21.70 2.16 18.78
CA ALA A 45 21.77 2.33 17.33
C ALA A 45 20.67 1.54 16.60
N ASP A 46 20.52 0.25 16.93
CA ASP A 46 19.48 -0.62 16.35
C ASP A 46 18.05 -0.10 16.61
N ALA A 47 17.83 0.57 17.75
CA ALA A 47 16.54 1.16 18.13
C ALA A 47 16.27 2.48 17.38
N ILE A 48 17.30 3.31 17.18
CA ILE A 48 17.21 4.53 16.37
C ILE A 48 16.92 4.16 14.90
N ASP A 49 17.54 3.10 14.39
CA ASP A 49 17.33 2.61 13.02
C ASP A 49 15.91 2.10 12.82
N ALA A 50 15.37 1.32 13.78
CA ALA A 50 14.00 0.84 13.73
C ALA A 50 12.97 1.98 13.83
N GLU A 51 13.16 2.94 14.74
CA GLU A 51 12.25 4.08 14.90
C GLU A 51 12.32 5.02 13.68
N TRP A 52 13.51 5.27 13.16
CA TRP A 52 13.70 6.08 11.97
C TRP A 52 13.05 5.42 10.74
N LEU A 53 13.29 4.12 10.55
CA LEU A 53 12.72 3.36 9.44
C LEU A 53 11.19 3.34 9.50
N ASP A 54 10.61 3.14 10.70
CA ASP A 54 9.17 3.24 10.91
C ASP A 54 8.62 4.62 10.50
N ARG A 55 9.27 5.70 10.95
CA ARG A 55 8.85 7.08 10.60
C ARG A 55 8.92 7.33 9.09
N VAL A 56 9.97 6.88 8.42
CA VAL A 56 10.13 7.08 6.97
C VAL A 56 9.12 6.26 6.18
N ALA A 57 8.98 4.97 6.49
CA ALA A 57 8.04 4.09 5.81
C ALA A 57 6.59 4.50 6.06
N SER A 58 6.24 4.86 7.30
CA SER A 58 4.92 5.40 7.66
C SER A 58 4.66 6.75 6.95
N GLY A 59 5.66 7.62 6.89
CA GLY A 59 5.58 8.88 6.15
C GLY A 59 5.34 8.68 4.65
N ALA A 60 6.06 7.74 4.03
CA ALA A 60 5.89 7.35 2.64
C ALA A 60 4.51 6.75 2.38
N ALA A 61 4.02 5.85 3.25
CA ALA A 61 2.70 5.26 3.16
C ALA A 61 1.58 6.33 3.28
N GLY A 62 1.75 7.31 4.17
CA GLY A 62 0.82 8.42 4.32
C GLY A 62 0.82 9.38 3.12
N LEU A 63 1.97 9.65 2.51
CA LEU A 63 2.04 10.37 1.23
C LEU A 63 1.35 9.59 0.11
N TYR A 64 1.63 8.29 0.00
CA TYR A 64 1.03 7.46 -1.04
C TYR A 64 -0.49 7.43 -0.91
N THR A 65 -1.00 7.22 0.31
CA THR A 65 -2.45 7.23 0.62
C THR A 65 -3.12 8.53 0.18
N ARG A 66 -2.51 9.68 0.46
CA ARG A 66 -3.03 10.99 0.01
C ARG A 66 -3.10 11.09 -1.51
N GLN A 67 -2.07 10.62 -2.21
CA GLN A 67 -2.05 10.66 -3.67
C GLN A 67 -3.06 9.69 -4.29
N LEU A 68 -3.29 8.53 -3.68
CA LEU A 68 -4.31 7.58 -4.12
C LEU A 68 -5.71 8.19 -4.03
N LEU A 69 -6.04 8.83 -2.90
CA LEU A 69 -7.32 9.51 -2.71
C LEU A 69 -7.50 10.74 -3.61
N ALA A 70 -6.41 11.31 -4.13
CA ALA A 70 -6.44 12.43 -5.07
C ALA A 70 -6.70 12.00 -6.53
N ILE A 71 -6.71 10.68 -6.84
CA ILE A 71 -6.99 10.19 -8.19
C ILE A 71 -8.46 10.48 -8.52
N PRO A 72 -8.77 11.31 -9.54
CA PRO A 72 -10.15 11.74 -9.80
C PRO A 72 -11.01 10.65 -10.44
N ARG A 73 -10.41 9.78 -11.27
CA ARG A 73 -11.07 8.64 -11.91
C ARG A 73 -10.09 7.51 -12.12
N LEU A 74 -10.56 6.29 -11.85
CA LEU A 74 -9.78 5.06 -11.97
C LEU A 74 -10.46 4.13 -12.97
N SER A 75 -9.75 3.77 -14.04
CA SER A 75 -10.25 2.79 -15.01
C SER A 75 -10.17 1.37 -14.46
N ALA A 76 -10.91 0.42 -15.03
CA ALA A 76 -10.84 -0.99 -14.63
C ALA A 76 -9.39 -1.55 -14.67
N LYS A 77 -8.66 -1.26 -15.75
CA LYS A 77 -7.23 -1.63 -15.86
C LYS A 77 -6.36 -0.92 -14.83
N GLY A 78 -6.66 0.36 -14.55
CA GLY A 78 -5.96 1.12 -13.52
C GLY A 78 -6.19 0.55 -12.12
N ALA A 79 -7.42 0.11 -11.80
CA ALA A 79 -7.75 -0.55 -10.54
C ALA A 79 -7.02 -1.89 -10.39
N GLN A 80 -6.99 -2.71 -11.44
CA GLN A 80 -6.23 -3.96 -11.45
C GLN A 80 -4.73 -3.74 -11.21
N GLN A 81 -4.15 -2.76 -11.89
CA GLN A 81 -2.73 -2.46 -11.72
C GLN A 81 -2.43 -1.90 -10.32
N LEU A 82 -3.29 -1.01 -9.83
CA LEU A 82 -3.15 -0.44 -8.50
C LEU A 82 -3.33 -1.50 -7.41
N ALA A 83 -4.18 -2.51 -7.61
CA ALA A 83 -4.31 -3.64 -6.70
C ALA A 83 -2.98 -4.39 -6.55
N ALA A 84 -2.31 -4.70 -7.67
CA ALA A 84 -1.01 -5.37 -7.65
C ALA A 84 0.09 -4.50 -7.01
N ASP A 85 0.12 -3.21 -7.34
CA ASP A 85 1.09 -2.27 -6.77
C ASP A 85 0.90 -2.12 -5.24
N LEU A 86 -0.35 -2.07 -4.76
CA LEU A 86 -0.68 -1.94 -3.34
C LEU A 86 -0.46 -3.23 -2.56
N GLU A 87 -0.74 -4.39 -3.15
CA GLU A 87 -0.40 -5.67 -2.54
C GLU A 87 1.10 -5.76 -2.28
N TYR A 88 1.92 -5.42 -3.28
CA TYR A 88 3.37 -5.38 -3.09
C TYR A 88 3.79 -4.36 -2.04
N PHE A 89 3.28 -3.13 -2.11
CA PHE A 89 3.66 -2.08 -1.17
C PHE A 89 3.28 -2.43 0.28
N CYS A 90 2.09 -2.99 0.53
CA CYS A 90 1.69 -3.45 1.85
C CYS A 90 2.55 -4.62 2.37
N ASN A 91 2.99 -5.52 1.48
CA ASN A 91 3.93 -6.57 1.84
C ASN A 91 5.32 -5.99 2.22
N VAL A 92 5.78 -4.95 1.51
CA VAL A 92 7.00 -4.22 1.89
C VAL A 92 6.85 -3.59 3.27
N LEU A 93 5.76 -2.87 3.54
CA LEU A 93 5.51 -2.29 4.87
C LEU A 93 5.51 -3.37 5.96
N SER A 94 4.86 -4.50 5.70
CA SER A 94 4.84 -5.65 6.62
C SER A 94 6.24 -6.21 6.87
N ALA A 95 7.08 -6.31 5.83
CA ALA A 95 8.47 -6.76 5.96
C ALA A 95 9.34 -5.79 6.76
N LEU A 96 9.02 -4.49 6.71
CA LEU A 96 9.67 -3.45 7.52
C LEU A 96 9.05 -3.33 8.92
N SER A 97 8.13 -4.22 9.31
CA SER A 97 7.37 -4.17 10.57
C SER A 97 6.51 -2.91 10.74
N VAL A 98 6.17 -2.24 9.63
CA VAL A 98 5.37 -1.02 9.60
C VAL A 98 3.90 -1.38 9.44
N THR A 99 3.07 -0.83 10.32
CA THR A 99 1.63 -1.11 10.30
C THR A 99 0.95 -0.41 9.12
N VAL A 100 0.21 -1.18 8.32
CA VAL A 100 -0.63 -0.62 7.25
C VAL A 100 -1.82 0.12 7.87
N SER A 101 -2.00 1.39 7.49
CA SER A 101 -3.13 2.18 8.02
C SER A 101 -4.49 1.63 7.55
N PRO A 102 -5.57 1.79 8.35
CA PRO A 102 -6.94 1.43 7.97
C PRO A 102 -7.37 1.96 6.59
N THR A 103 -7.05 3.23 6.32
CA THR A 103 -7.36 3.87 5.04
C THR A 103 -6.62 3.20 3.88
N LEU A 104 -5.32 2.95 4.00
CA LEU A 104 -4.54 2.30 2.95
C LEU A 104 -4.99 0.84 2.72
N ALA A 105 -5.24 0.09 3.79
CA ALA A 105 -5.79 -1.26 3.72
C ALA A 105 -7.16 -1.27 3.02
N THR A 106 -8.02 -0.30 3.33
CA THR A 106 -9.32 -0.14 2.66
C THR A 106 -9.15 0.15 1.18
N ILE A 107 -8.21 1.03 0.79
CA ILE A 107 -7.95 1.30 -0.63
C ILE A 107 -7.46 0.03 -1.33
N GLN A 108 -6.51 -0.70 -0.76
CA GLN A 108 -5.97 -1.96 -1.31
C GLN A 108 -7.10 -2.97 -1.58
N VAL A 109 -7.95 -3.23 -0.59
CA VAL A 109 -9.10 -4.13 -0.74
C VAL A 109 -10.05 -3.59 -1.81
N ALA A 110 -10.45 -2.33 -1.69
CA ALA A 110 -11.44 -1.71 -2.56
C ALA A 110 -11.02 -1.73 -4.03
N VAL A 111 -9.76 -1.49 -4.39
CA VAL A 111 -9.32 -1.54 -5.80
C VAL A 111 -9.26 -2.96 -6.36
N GLY A 112 -9.09 -3.97 -5.50
CA GLY A 112 -9.03 -5.38 -5.87
C GLY A 112 -10.39 -6.06 -6.06
N LEU A 113 -11.48 -5.47 -5.55
CA LEU A 113 -12.83 -6.03 -5.69
C LEU A 113 -13.31 -5.99 -7.16
N PRO A 114 -14.07 -7.00 -7.63
CA PRO A 114 -14.60 -7.05 -8.99
C PRO A 114 -15.68 -5.99 -9.24
N ASP A 115 -15.74 -5.43 -10.45
CA ASP A 115 -16.74 -4.42 -10.84
C ASP A 115 -18.18 -4.95 -10.78
N ALA A 116 -18.40 -6.20 -11.23
CA ALA A 116 -19.74 -6.76 -11.46
C ALA A 116 -20.61 -6.81 -10.20
N ASP A 117 -20.00 -7.12 -9.06
CA ASP A 117 -20.69 -7.32 -7.77
C ASP A 117 -20.04 -6.47 -6.66
N PHE A 118 -19.47 -5.31 -7.03
CA PHE A 118 -18.67 -4.50 -6.13
C PHE A 118 -19.36 -4.18 -4.80
N SER A 119 -20.62 -3.73 -4.83
CA SER A 119 -21.36 -3.33 -3.61
C SER A 119 -21.50 -4.51 -2.63
N ALA A 120 -21.91 -5.68 -3.12
CA ALA A 120 -22.03 -6.88 -2.27
C ALA A 120 -20.67 -7.32 -1.72
N ALA A 121 -19.64 -7.38 -2.56
CA ALA A 121 -18.30 -7.77 -2.14
C ALA A 121 -17.67 -6.78 -1.14
N ALA A 122 -17.96 -5.49 -1.29
CA ALA A 122 -17.50 -4.45 -0.39
C ALA A 122 -18.21 -4.50 0.97
N ASP A 123 -19.53 -4.76 0.99
CA ASP A 123 -20.27 -4.95 2.24
C ASP A 123 -19.81 -6.22 2.99
N ASP A 124 -19.47 -7.29 2.26
CA ASP A 124 -18.88 -8.48 2.85
C ASP A 124 -17.50 -8.19 3.44
N ALA A 125 -16.62 -7.51 2.69
CA ALA A 125 -15.30 -7.11 3.18
C ALA A 125 -15.37 -6.21 4.42
N LEU A 126 -16.27 -5.22 4.44
CA LEU A 126 -16.48 -4.33 5.59
C LEU A 126 -16.99 -5.08 6.83
N ARG A 127 -17.67 -6.21 6.64
CA ARG A 127 -18.18 -7.06 7.74
C ARG A 127 -17.10 -7.99 8.28
N GLU A 128 -16.29 -8.56 7.40
CA GLU A 128 -15.22 -9.50 7.76
C GLU A 128 -14.00 -8.80 8.35
N LEU A 129 -13.70 -7.59 7.87
CA LEU A 129 -12.52 -6.82 8.23
C LEU A 129 -12.94 -5.50 8.93
N PRO A 130 -13.12 -5.51 10.27
CA PRO A 130 -13.69 -4.37 10.99
C PRO A 130 -12.80 -3.13 11.05
N HIS A 131 -11.54 -3.24 10.63
CA HIS A 131 -10.62 -2.11 10.49
C HIS A 131 -10.80 -1.36 9.17
N LEU A 132 -11.61 -1.86 8.23
CA LEU A 132 -11.87 -1.17 6.98
C LEU A 132 -12.87 -0.02 7.17
N GLU A 133 -12.70 1.03 6.37
CA GLU A 133 -13.44 2.28 6.52
C GLU A 133 -14.48 2.45 5.41
N ARG A 134 -15.78 2.44 5.77
CA ARG A 134 -16.86 2.61 4.79
C ARG A 134 -16.69 3.85 3.91
N LYS A 135 -16.33 5.00 4.49
CA LYS A 135 -16.12 6.25 3.72
C LYS A 135 -15.01 6.13 2.67
N THR A 136 -13.93 5.42 3.01
CA THR A 136 -12.81 5.19 2.11
C THR A 136 -13.21 4.23 1.00
N MET A 137 -13.97 3.18 1.32
CA MET A 137 -14.58 2.28 0.34
C MET A 137 -15.50 3.03 -0.65
N GLU A 138 -16.37 3.91 -0.14
CA GLU A 138 -17.25 4.76 -0.95
C GLU A 138 -16.46 5.69 -1.87
N ALA A 139 -15.37 6.29 -1.38
CA ALA A 139 -14.50 7.15 -2.18
C ALA A 139 -13.87 6.37 -3.34
N VAL A 140 -13.33 5.18 -3.09
CA VAL A 140 -12.74 4.32 -4.14
C VAL A 140 -13.81 3.82 -5.12
N ALA A 141 -15.01 3.50 -4.63
CA ALA A 141 -16.15 3.15 -5.48
C ALA A 141 -16.48 4.29 -6.45
N ALA A 142 -16.59 5.53 -5.93
CA ALA A 142 -16.84 6.72 -6.72
C ALA A 142 -15.72 6.98 -7.75
N MET A 143 -14.45 6.81 -7.36
CA MET A 143 -13.30 6.91 -8.28
C MET A 143 -13.41 5.93 -9.45
N ARG A 144 -13.94 4.72 -9.20
CA ARG A 144 -14.16 3.67 -10.20
C ARG A 144 -15.47 3.83 -10.99
N GLY A 145 -16.30 4.81 -10.66
CA GLY A 145 -17.63 4.98 -11.26
C GLY A 145 -18.64 3.92 -10.83
N LEU A 146 -18.39 3.26 -9.69
CA LEU A 146 -19.24 2.23 -9.10
C LEU A 146 -20.11 2.83 -7.98
N LYS A 147 -21.10 2.07 -7.53
CA LYS A 147 -21.94 2.43 -6.38
C LYS A 147 -21.67 1.42 -5.27
N LEU A 148 -21.57 1.92 -4.04
CA LEU A 148 -21.59 1.11 -2.82
C LEU A 148 -22.99 1.17 -2.22
#